data_AF-C5TD45-F1
#
_entry.id   AF-C5TD45-F1
#
_cell.length_a   1.000
_cell.length_b   1.000
_cell.length_c   1.000
_cell.angle_alpha   90.00
_cell.angle_beta   90.00
_cell.angle_gamma   90.00
#
_symmetry.space_group_name_H-M   'P 1'
#
loop_
_entity.id
_entity.type
_entity.pdbx_description
1 polymer ?
#
loop_
_entity_poly.entity_id
_entity_poly.type
_entity_poly.pdbx_seq_one_letter_code
_entity_poly.pdbx_strand_id
1 'polypeptide(L)'
;MTDHKITIVEVTESEKGVRKIPRSYRSVTGRAQASGETVPYESTLERDFAYLADFDDEVDTIISQPLCIRYRVNNGRLRRYTVDFLLKFRPL
;
A
#
# COMPACT_ATOMS: atom_id res chain seq x y z
N MET A 1 -10.89 -17.75 -22.83
CA MET A 1 -10.82 -17.16 -21.48
C MET A 1 -10.27 -18.22 -20.55
N THR A 2 -9.04 -18.07 -20.07
CA THR A 2 -8.45 -18.99 -19.10
C THR A 2 -9.04 -18.65 -17.74
N ASP A 3 -9.71 -19.59 -17.09
CA ASP A 3 -10.28 -19.37 -15.76
C ASP A 3 -9.14 -19.03 -14.78
N HIS A 4 -9.25 -17.95 -14.02
CA HIS A 4 -8.21 -17.45 -13.11
C HIS A 4 -8.72 -17.51 -11.66
N LYS A 5 -8.71 -18.71 -11.10
CA LYS A 5 -9.05 -18.96 -9.70
C LYS A 5 -7.93 -18.43 -8.79
N ILE A 6 -8.31 -17.47 -7.95
CA ILE A 6 -7.49 -16.96 -6.86
C ILE A 6 -8.10 -17.45 -5.55
N THR A 7 -7.28 -18.11 -4.72
CA THR A 7 -7.67 -18.51 -3.36
C THR A 7 -6.85 -17.73 -2.36
N ILE A 8 -7.50 -16.88 -1.57
CA ILE A 8 -6.85 -16.19 -0.46
C ILE A 8 -6.44 -17.22 0.59
N VAL A 9 -5.19 -17.16 1.02
CA VAL A 9 -4.61 -18.01 2.06
C VAL A 9 -4.57 -17.26 3.38
N GLU A 10 -4.18 -15.99 3.35
CA GLU A 10 -4.01 -15.18 4.54
C GLU A 10 -4.05 -13.69 4.21
N VAL A 11 -4.50 -12.91 5.19
CA VAL A 11 -4.61 -11.46 5.15
C VAL A 11 -3.93 -10.93 6.40
N THR A 12 -2.95 -10.04 6.24
CA THR A 12 -2.25 -9.38 7.35
C THR A 12 -2.46 -7.88 7.24
N GLU A 13 -2.99 -7.25 8.28
CA GLU A 13 -3.34 -5.83 8.31
C GLU A 13 -2.58 -5.09 9.42
N SER A 14 -2.31 -3.80 9.21
CA SER A 14 -1.66 -2.93 10.18
C SER A 14 -1.95 -1.47 9.87
N GLU A 15 -2.41 -0.73 10.88
CA GLU A 15 -2.63 0.72 10.82
C GLU A 15 -1.32 1.53 10.66
N LYS A 16 -0.16 0.90 10.89
CA LYS A 16 1.18 1.52 10.71
C LYS A 16 1.94 0.98 9.49
N GLY A 17 1.25 0.17 8.68
CA GLY A 17 1.85 -0.59 7.59
C GLY A 17 2.38 -1.96 8.02
N VAL A 18 2.37 -2.91 7.09
CA VAL A 18 2.68 -4.34 7.32
C VAL A 18 4.15 -4.68 7.12
N ARG A 19 4.94 -3.76 6.56
CA ARG A 19 6.39 -3.94 6.36
C ARG A 19 7.14 -2.61 6.43
N LYS A 20 8.44 -2.70 6.68
CA LYS A 20 9.35 -1.56 6.53
C LYS A 20 9.87 -1.51 5.09
N ILE A 21 9.83 -0.33 4.48
CA ILE A 21 10.45 -0.09 3.16
C ILE A 21 11.96 0.04 3.33
N PRO A 22 12.77 -0.82 2.67
CA PRO A 22 14.22 -0.73 2.71
C PRO A 22 14.75 0.38 1.80
N ARG A 23 16.01 0.76 2.01
CA ARG A 23 16.74 1.57 1.01
C ARG A 23 16.90 0.76 -0.26
N SER A 24 16.60 1.37 -1.40
CA SER A 24 16.87 0.81 -2.72
C SER A 24 17.97 1.60 -3.41
N TYR A 25 18.82 0.90 -4.16
CA TYR A 25 19.83 1.48 -5.04
C TYR A 25 19.40 1.46 -6.51
N ARG A 26 18.23 0.88 -6.82
CA ARG A 26 17.71 0.66 -8.18
C ARG A 26 16.43 1.42 -8.47
N SER A 27 15.74 1.88 -7.42
CA SER A 27 14.49 2.63 -7.48
C SER A 27 14.49 3.72 -6.42
N VAL A 28 13.68 4.74 -6.64
CA VAL A 28 13.50 5.83 -5.68
C VAL A 28 12.61 5.34 -4.54
N THR A 29 13.19 5.16 -3.35
CA THR A 29 12.44 4.88 -2.12
C THR A 29 12.64 6.01 -1.12
N GLY A 30 11.66 6.25 -0.26
CA GLY A 30 11.75 7.37 0.67
C GLY A 30 10.57 7.48 1.62
N ARG A 31 10.44 8.67 2.19
CA ARG A 31 9.46 9.02 3.21
C ARG A 31 8.90 10.41 2.90
N ALA A 32 7.61 10.49 2.59
CA ALA A 32 6.89 11.74 2.46
C ALA A 32 6.37 12.18 3.83
N GLN A 33 6.30 13.49 4.08
CA GLN A 33 5.53 14.03 5.20
C GLN A 33 4.15 14.36 4.65
N ALA A 34 3.13 13.68 5.16
CA ALA A 34 1.74 13.83 4.72
C ALA A 34 0.81 13.52 5.90
N SER A 35 -0.24 14.33 6.07
CA SER A 35 -1.28 14.17 7.10
C SER A 35 -0.70 14.11 8.52
N GLY A 36 0.36 14.89 8.77
CA GLY A 36 1.07 14.90 10.06
C GLY A 36 1.91 13.64 10.35
N GLU A 37 1.93 12.67 9.43
CA GLU A 37 2.66 11.43 9.56
C GLU A 37 3.76 11.30 8.50
N THR A 38 4.66 10.33 8.73
CA THR A 38 5.69 10.00 7.76
C THR A 38 5.29 8.78 6.96
N VAL A 39 4.88 9.00 5.71
CA VAL A 39 4.36 8.01 4.77
C VAL A 39 5.49 7.43 3.91
N PRO A 40 5.87 6.15 4.07
CA PRO A 40 6.89 5.50 3.25
C PRO A 40 6.40 5.23 1.81
N TYR A 41 7.29 5.35 0.82
CA TYR A 41 7.00 5.04 -0.60
C TYR A 41 8.16 4.25 -1.27
N GLU A 42 7.83 3.41 -2.25
CA GLU A 42 8.79 2.61 -3.05
C GLU A 42 9.01 3.13 -4.47
N SER A 43 8.26 4.16 -4.88
CA SER A 43 8.34 4.80 -6.19
C SER A 43 8.00 6.29 -6.15
N THR A 44 8.37 7.02 -7.21
CA THR A 44 7.95 8.42 -7.37
C THR A 44 6.44 8.54 -7.57
N LEU A 45 5.80 7.57 -8.22
CA LEU A 45 4.34 7.54 -8.40
C LEU A 45 3.63 7.48 -7.05
N GLU A 46 4.09 6.62 -6.14
CA GLU A 46 3.54 6.53 -4.79
C GLU A 46 3.77 7.81 -3.97
N ARG A 47 4.96 8.42 -4.09
CA ARG A 47 5.24 9.72 -3.46
C ARG A 47 4.28 10.79 -3.94
N ASP A 48 4.11 10.91 -5.25
CA ASP A 48 3.28 11.94 -5.86
C ASP A 48 1.79 11.70 -5.53
N PHE A 49 1.36 10.44 -5.49
CA PHE A 49 0.02 10.07 -4.98
C PHE A 49 -0.18 10.49 -3.53
N ALA A 50 0.79 10.24 -2.64
CA ALA A 50 0.68 10.63 -1.24
C ALA A 50 0.53 12.15 -1.07
N TYR A 51 1.26 12.95 -1.85
CA TYR A 51 1.10 14.41 -1.82
C TYR A 51 -0.24 14.89 -2.39
N LEU A 52 -0.74 14.25 -3.46
CA LEU A 52 -2.05 14.59 -4.02
C LEU A 52 -3.18 14.24 -3.05
N ALA A 53 -3.08 13.09 -2.38
CA ALA A 53 -4.04 12.68 -1.35
C ALA A 53 -4.00 13.61 -0.12
N ASP A 54 -2.81 14.07 0.28
CA ASP A 54 -2.68 15.01 1.41
C ASP A 54 -3.20 16.42 1.11
N PHE A 55 -3.20 16.80 -0.18
CA PHE A 55 -3.74 18.08 -0.62
C PHE A 55 -5.27 18.13 -0.57
N ASP A 56 -5.93 16.99 -0.72
CA ASP A 56 -7.38 16.87 -0.63
C ASP A 56 -7.84 17.02 0.82
N ASP A 57 -8.63 18.05 1.11
CA ASP A 57 -9.10 18.32 2.46
C ASP A 57 -10.17 17.34 2.92
N GLU A 58 -10.74 16.49 2.06
CA GLU A 58 -11.60 15.40 2.50
C GLU A 58 -10.81 14.23 3.09
N VAL A 59 -9.51 14.13 2.79
CA VAL A 59 -8.63 13.08 3.31
C VAL A 59 -8.23 13.40 4.75
N ASP A 60 -8.39 12.41 5.62
CA ASP A 60 -8.06 12.50 7.05
C ASP A 60 -6.76 11.77 7.38
N THR A 61 -6.61 10.55 6.88
CA THR A 61 -5.46 9.69 7.20
C THR A 61 -4.97 8.94 5.95
N ILE A 62 -3.64 8.87 5.79
CA ILE A 62 -2.97 8.11 4.72
C ILE A 62 -2.12 6.99 5.36
N ILE A 63 -2.52 5.73 5.13
CA ILE A 63 -1.78 4.57 5.65
C ILE A 63 -1.05 3.88 4.51
N SER A 64 0.27 3.88 4.54
CA SER A 64 1.11 3.17 3.56
C SER A 64 1.24 1.69 3.91
N GLN A 65 1.16 0.84 2.90
CA GLN A 65 1.28 -0.62 3.00
C GLN A 65 0.37 -1.24 4.08
N PRO A 66 -0.94 -0.89 4.13
CA PRO A 66 -1.83 -1.22 5.24
C PRO A 66 -2.15 -2.72 5.34
N LEU A 67 -2.07 -3.42 4.20
CA LEU A 67 -2.58 -4.77 4.04
C LEU A 67 -1.65 -5.58 3.13
N CYS A 68 -1.43 -6.84 3.50
CA CYS A 68 -0.77 -7.85 2.68
C CYS A 68 -1.68 -9.07 2.53
N ILE A 69 -2.01 -9.41 1.27
CA ILE A 69 -2.81 -10.59 0.91
C ILE A 69 -1.86 -11.66 0.36
N ARG A 70 -1.84 -12.82 1.01
CA ARG A 70 -1.23 -14.05 0.49
C ARG A 70 -2.29 -14.88 -0.20
N TYR A 71 -2.04 -15.29 -1.44
CA TYR A 71 -3.01 -16.05 -2.23
C TYR A 71 -2.35 -17.08 -3.13
N ARG A 72 -3.10 -18.12 -3.50
CA ARG A 72 -2.71 -19.09 -4.54
C ARG A 72 -3.41 -18.77 -5.84
N VAL A 73 -2.68 -18.89 -6.95
CA VAL A 73 -3.24 -18.83 -8.31
C VAL A 73 -3.39 -20.24 -8.88
N ASN A 74 -4.13 -20.40 -9.98
CA ASN A 74 -4.43 -21.66 -10.68
C ASN A 74 -3.42 -22.81 -10.58
N ASN A 75 -2.13 -22.54 -10.75
CA ASN A 75 -1.07 -23.55 -10.71
C ASN A 75 -0.57 -23.88 -9.28
N GLY A 76 -1.33 -23.49 -8.26
CA GLY A 76 -0.98 -23.64 -6.85
C GLY A 76 0.12 -22.69 -6.36
N ARG A 77 0.70 -21.83 -7.23
CA ARG A 77 1.79 -20.92 -6.83
C ARG A 77 1.29 -19.91 -5.82
N LEU A 78 2.04 -19.80 -4.72
CA LEU A 78 1.82 -18.78 -3.71
C LEU A 78 2.35 -17.43 -4.19
N ARG A 79 1.51 -16.42 -4.09
CA ARG A 79 1.81 -15.02 -4.40
C ARG A 79 1.43 -14.16 -3.20
N ARG A 80 1.97 -12.95 -3.19
CA ARG A 80 1.64 -11.90 -2.23
C ARG A 80 1.35 -10.62 -3.00
N TYR A 81 0.36 -9.89 -2.54
CA TYR A 81 0.09 -8.52 -2.95
C TYR A 81 0.02 -7.64 -1.69
N THR A 82 0.78 -6.55 -1.67
CA THR A 82 0.70 -5.53 -0.63
C THR A 82 0.02 -4.33 -1.25
N VAL A 83 -1.05 -3.85 -0.63
CA VAL A 83 -1.74 -2.62 -1.06
C VAL A 83 -0.82 -1.43 -0.80
N ASP A 84 -0.74 -0.45 -1.71
CA ASP A 84 0.18 0.68 -1.53
C ASP A 84 -0.31 1.69 -0.49
N PHE A 85 -1.58 2.09 -0.57
CA PHE A 85 -2.19 3.05 0.37
C PHE A 85 -3.63 2.67 0.74
N LEU A 86 -4.03 3.03 1.97
CA LEU A 86 -5.42 3.15 2.40
C LEU A 86 -5.66 4.60 2.82
N LEU A 87 -6.64 5.23 2.19
CA LEU A 87 -7.10 6.57 2.53
C LEU A 87 -8.35 6.45 3.40
N LYS A 88 -8.36 7.18 4.52
CA LYS A 88 -9.57 7.38 5.34
C LYS A 88 -10.06 8.81 5.08
N PHE A 89 -11.32 8.93 4.70
CA PHE A 89 -11.97 10.21 4.42
C PHE A 89 -12.76 10.68 5.63
N ARG A 90 -12.89 12.00 5.78
CA ARG A 90 -13.72 12.58 6.84
C ARG A 90 -15.19 12.16 6.64
N PRO A 91 -15.93 11.89 7.72
CA PRO A 91 -17.35 11.64 7.62
C PRO A 91 -18.08 12.89 7.10
N LEU A 92 -19.10 12.66 6.27
CA LEU A 92 -20.01 13.70 5.76
C LEU A 92 -20.84 14.35 6.87
#